data_AF-A0A7C0XYR1-F1
#
_entry.id   AF-A0A7C0XYR1-F1
#
_cell.length_a   1.000
_cell.length_b   1.000
_cell.length_c   1.000
_cell.angle_alpha   90.00
_cell.angle_beta   90.00
_cell.angle_gamma   90.00
#
_symmetry.space_group_name_H-M   'P 1'
#
loop_
_entity.id
_entity.type
_entity.pdbx_description
1 polymer ?
#
loop_
_entity_poly.entity_id
_entity_poly.type
_entity_poly.pdbx_seq_one_letter_code
_entity_poly.pdbx_strand_id
1 'polypeptide(L)'
;MGNLLKSLGLNHIHIIEREDPQLQSLVELSKSLRNVELVPVVSLLNGVISYRLSCKGEDYWAEFSRSVVRYLSDKDPSSAVISFLESSKCNRLFKEVKKARIIKLRNLGFIDELISNLSIYSRDLKRLWLLLANSLGSNKD
;
A
#
# COMPACT_ATOMS: atom_id res chain seq x y z
N MET A 1 9.45 27.94 -8.39
CA MET A 1 9.21 26.62 -7.76
C MET A 1 10.38 25.64 -7.95
N GLY A 2 10.86 25.37 -9.17
CA GLY A 2 11.92 24.37 -9.41
C GLY A 2 13.24 24.61 -8.67
N ASN A 3 13.71 25.85 -8.58
CA ASN A 3 14.94 26.19 -7.86
C ASN A 3 14.82 25.99 -6.33
N LEU A 4 13.62 26.18 -5.77
CA LEU A 4 13.34 25.98 -4.34
C LEU A 4 13.33 24.47 -3.99
N LEU A 5 12.72 23.64 -4.85
CA LEU A 5 12.73 22.19 -4.67
C LEU A 5 14.15 21.63 -4.82
N LYS A 6 14.93 22.16 -5.78
CA LYS A 6 16.33 21.77 -5.97
C LYS A 6 17.20 22.16 -4.77
N SER A 7 16.93 23.30 -4.13
CA SER A 7 17.70 23.76 -2.96
C SER A 7 17.38 23.00 -1.68
N LEU A 8 16.19 22.38 -1.56
CA LEU A 8 15.87 21.52 -0.41
C LEU A 8 16.72 20.23 -0.42
N GLY A 9 16.96 19.66 -1.60
CA GLY A 9 17.73 18.42 -1.74
C GLY A 9 17.07 17.20 -1.09
N LEU A 10 17.65 16.02 -1.30
CA LEU A 10 17.06 14.74 -0.85
C LEU A 10 17.01 14.61 0.67
N ASN A 11 17.97 15.20 1.39
CA ASN A 11 18.02 15.10 2.85
C ASN A 11 16.81 15.77 3.53
N HIS A 12 16.36 16.92 3.03
CA HIS A 12 15.17 17.58 3.57
C HIS A 12 13.89 16.82 3.22
N ILE A 13 13.81 16.21 2.03
CA ILE A 13 12.68 15.33 1.67
C ILE A 13 12.61 14.15 2.63
N HIS A 14 13.74 13.52 2.96
CA HIS A 14 13.76 12.40 3.89
C HIS A 14 13.29 12.77 5.30
N ILE A 15 13.59 13.99 5.76
CA ILE A 15 13.08 14.50 7.05
C ILE A 15 11.55 14.67 6.97
N ILE A 16 11.04 15.25 5.89
CA ILE A 16 9.59 15.42 5.69
C ILE A 16 8.88 14.06 5.65
N GLU A 17 9.43 13.07 4.95
CA GLU A 17 8.88 11.72 4.90
C GLU A 17 8.79 11.07 6.27
N ARG A 18 9.77 11.30 7.16
CA ARG A 18 9.75 10.79 8.54
C ARG A 18 8.63 11.35 9.40
N GLU A 19 8.19 12.57 9.09
CA GLU A 19 7.06 13.22 9.73
C GLU A 19 5.72 12.91 9.02
N ASP A 20 5.72 12.15 7.91
CA ASP A 20 4.50 11.78 7.18
C ASP A 20 3.65 10.81 8.04
N PRO A 21 2.40 11.18 8.39
CA PRO A 21 1.50 10.32 9.16
C PRO A 21 1.24 8.95 8.52
N GLN A 22 1.30 8.86 7.19
CA GLN A 22 1.12 7.60 6.45
C GLN A 22 2.33 6.69 6.67
N LEU A 23 3.55 7.23 6.60
CA LEU A 23 4.76 6.45 6.91
C LEU A 23 4.77 6.02 8.37
N GLN A 24 4.42 6.92 9.29
CA GLN A 24 4.31 6.58 10.71
C GLN A 24 3.30 5.45 10.96
N SER A 25 2.15 5.48 10.27
CA SER A 25 1.16 4.40 10.35
C SER A 25 1.74 3.04 9.90
N LEU A 26 2.60 3.02 8.87
CA LEU A 26 3.25 1.79 8.42
C LEU A 26 4.38 1.33 9.35
N VAL A 27 5.08 2.26 10.01
CA VAL A 27 6.04 1.94 11.07
C VAL A 27 5.33 1.31 12.27
N GLU A 28 4.15 1.80 12.65
CA GLU A 28 3.36 1.14 13.72
C GLU A 28 2.81 -0.22 13.30
N LEU A 29 2.43 -0.38 12.03
CA LEU A 29 2.06 -1.67 11.48
C LEU A 29 3.22 -2.67 11.57
N SER A 30 4.44 -2.28 11.19
CA SER A 30 5.60 -3.18 11.22
C SER A 30 5.93 -3.68 12.62
N LYS A 31 5.79 -2.83 13.65
CA LYS A 31 5.94 -3.21 15.06
C LYS A 31 4.89 -4.22 15.53
N SER A 32 3.73 -4.25 14.88
CA SER A 32 2.59 -5.08 15.26
C SER A 32 2.57 -6.44 14.55
N LEU A 33 3.42 -6.66 13.54
CA LEU A 33 3.46 -7.89 12.74
C LEU A 33 4.64 -8.79 13.13
N ARG A 34 4.38 -10.10 13.16
CA ARG A 34 5.45 -11.11 13.29
C ARG A 34 6.29 -11.20 12.02
N ASN A 35 5.62 -11.17 10.87
CA ASN A 35 6.25 -11.19 9.56
C ASN A 35 6.27 -9.78 8.96
N VAL A 36 7.38 -9.07 9.16
CA VAL A 36 7.55 -7.68 8.70
C VAL A 36 7.65 -7.57 7.17
N GLU A 37 7.98 -8.65 6.47
CA GLU A 37 8.07 -8.67 4.99
C GLU A 37 6.69 -8.53 4.33
N LEU A 38 5.60 -8.75 5.07
CA LEU A 38 4.25 -8.51 4.58
C LEU A 38 3.85 -7.04 4.59
N VAL A 39 4.55 -6.18 5.34
CA VAL A 39 4.21 -4.75 5.44
C VAL A 39 4.19 -4.09 4.06
N PRO A 40 5.24 -4.19 3.21
CA PRO A 40 5.21 -3.55 1.90
C PRO A 40 4.13 -4.15 0.99
N VAL A 41 3.86 -5.45 1.09
CA VAL A 41 2.84 -6.14 0.29
C VAL A 41 1.45 -5.60 0.59
N VAL A 42 1.04 -5.61 1.86
CA VAL A 42 -0.30 -5.11 2.24
C VAL A 42 -0.40 -3.58 2.10
N SER A 43 0.71 -2.85 2.25
CA SER A 43 0.75 -1.41 1.99
C SER A 43 0.51 -1.10 0.52
N LEU A 44 1.13 -1.84 -0.40
CA LEU A 44 0.91 -1.68 -1.84
C LEU A 44 -0.53 -2.00 -2.22
N LEU A 45 -1.08 -3.13 -1.74
CA LEU A 45 -2.46 -3.50 -1.98
C LEU A 45 -3.43 -2.45 -1.42
N ASN A 46 -3.17 -1.93 -0.22
CA ASN A 46 -3.97 -0.85 0.36
C ASN A 46 -3.88 0.43 -0.50
N GLY A 47 -2.68 0.81 -0.95
CA GLY A 47 -2.44 1.95 -1.84
C GLY A 47 -3.26 1.89 -3.14
N VAL A 48 -3.41 0.70 -3.74
CA VAL A 48 -4.23 0.48 -4.95
C VAL A 48 -5.72 0.80 -4.74
N ILE A 49 -6.21 0.77 -3.50
CA ILE A 49 -7.61 1.04 -3.13
C ILE A 49 -7.80 2.35 -2.34
N SER A 50 -6.72 3.11 -2.08
CA SER A 50 -6.69 4.39 -1.35
C SER A 50 -7.21 5.58 -2.18
N TYR A 51 -8.34 5.44 -2.87
CA TYR A 51 -8.94 6.52 -3.66
C TYR A 51 -10.42 6.73 -3.28
N ARG A 52 -10.93 7.96 -3.46
CA ARG A 52 -12.33 8.30 -3.12
C ARG A 52 -12.70 7.86 -1.69
N LEU A 53 -11.86 8.22 -0.72
CA LEU A 53 -12.07 7.95 0.70
C LEU A 53 -13.18 8.85 1.25
N SER A 54 -13.89 8.38 2.28
CA SER A 54 -14.90 9.15 3.01
C SER A 54 -14.33 9.85 4.25
N CYS A 55 -13.02 9.81 4.44
CA CYS A 55 -12.27 10.50 5.48
C CYS A 55 -10.94 11.00 4.91
N LYS A 56 -10.07 11.59 5.75
CA LYS A 56 -8.74 12.01 5.33
C LYS A 56 -7.82 10.81 5.09
N GLY A 57 -6.80 10.98 4.26
CA GLY A 57 -5.87 9.90 3.90
C GLY A 57 -5.10 9.39 5.12
N GLU A 58 -4.63 10.30 5.97
CA GLU A 58 -3.93 9.98 7.21
C GLU A 58 -4.80 9.16 8.18
N ASP A 59 -6.08 9.51 8.32
CA ASP A 59 -7.02 8.77 9.16
C ASP A 59 -7.25 7.36 8.63
N TYR A 60 -7.32 7.21 7.30
CA TYR A 60 -7.48 5.92 6.64
C TYR A 60 -6.26 5.01 6.81
N TRP A 61 -5.05 5.53 6.62
CA TRP A 61 -3.82 4.75 6.82
C TRP A 61 -3.64 4.34 8.29
N ALA A 62 -4.04 5.20 9.23
CA ALA A 62 -4.07 4.86 10.65
C ALA A 62 -5.17 3.84 10.99
N GLU A 63 -6.34 3.89 10.35
CA GLU A 63 -7.37 2.85 10.48
C GLU A 63 -6.84 1.50 9.97
N PHE A 64 -6.22 1.51 8.79
CA PHE A 64 -5.65 0.33 8.15
C PHE A 64 -4.59 -0.34 9.03
N SER A 65 -3.57 0.40 9.48
CA SER A 65 -2.48 -0.15 10.28
C SER A 65 -2.95 -0.82 11.56
N ARG A 66 -3.96 -0.25 12.23
CA ARG A 66 -4.55 -0.82 13.46
C ARG A 66 -5.46 -2.02 13.21
N SER A 67 -6.08 -2.12 12.04
CA SER A 67 -7.16 -3.07 11.79
C SER A 67 -6.70 -4.30 11.00
N VAL A 68 -5.82 -4.11 10.00
CA VAL A 68 -5.42 -5.18 9.08
C VAL A 68 -4.73 -6.35 9.79
N VAL A 69 -4.03 -6.06 10.90
CA VAL A 69 -3.36 -7.07 11.75
C VAL A 69 -4.29 -8.18 12.22
N ARG A 70 -5.60 -7.89 12.38
CA ARG A 70 -6.61 -8.85 12.84
C ARG A 70 -6.96 -9.89 11.77
N TYR A 71 -6.72 -9.55 10.51
CA TYR A 71 -7.07 -10.38 9.35
C TYR A 71 -5.83 -10.97 8.67
N LEU A 72 -4.64 -10.52 9.04
CA LEU A 72 -3.40 -10.89 8.36
C LEU A 72 -3.08 -12.36 8.60
N SER A 73 -2.79 -13.06 7.51
CA SER A 73 -2.22 -14.41 7.54
C SER A 73 -1.05 -14.45 6.57
N ASP A 74 -0.03 -15.25 6.89
CA ASP A 74 1.16 -15.38 6.03
C ASP A 74 0.84 -15.99 4.66
N LYS A 75 -0.31 -16.64 4.51
CA LYS A 75 -0.69 -17.37 3.30
C LYS A 75 -1.50 -16.55 2.29
N ASP A 76 -2.21 -15.52 2.74
CA ASP A 76 -3.10 -14.74 1.87
C ASP A 76 -3.22 -13.28 2.34
N PRO A 77 -2.20 -12.44 2.07
CA PRO A 77 -2.25 -11.02 2.41
C PRO A 77 -3.36 -10.27 1.66
N SER A 78 -3.79 -10.72 0.48
CA SER A 78 -4.93 -10.09 -0.22
C SER A 78 -6.24 -10.21 0.56
N SER A 79 -6.54 -11.38 1.10
CA SER A 79 -7.76 -11.60 1.87
C SER A 79 -7.82 -10.73 3.13
N ALA A 80 -6.66 -10.41 3.72
CA ALA A 80 -6.59 -9.48 4.85
C ALA A 80 -6.99 -8.05 4.44
N VAL A 81 -6.48 -7.56 3.31
CA VAL A 81 -6.82 -6.21 2.78
C VAL A 81 -8.28 -6.14 2.36
N ILE A 82 -8.83 -7.20 1.75
CA ILE A 82 -10.25 -7.27 1.42
C ILE A 82 -11.11 -7.25 2.69
N SER A 83 -10.77 -8.06 3.71
CA SER A 83 -11.51 -8.09 4.98
C SER A 83 -11.48 -6.75 5.70
N PHE A 84 -10.35 -6.05 5.64
CA PHE A 84 -10.26 -4.67 6.10
C PHE A 84 -11.17 -3.72 5.30
N LEU A 85 -11.15 -3.78 3.96
CA LEU A 85 -12.02 -2.94 3.12
C LEU A 85 -13.51 -3.13 3.45
N GLU A 86 -13.94 -4.37 3.69
CA GLU A 86 -15.33 -4.67 4.06
C GLU A 86 -15.73 -4.02 5.39
N SER A 87 -14.80 -3.97 6.36
CA SER A 87 -15.02 -3.40 7.69
C SER A 87 -14.66 -1.92 7.84
N SER A 88 -13.95 -1.33 6.86
CA SER A 88 -13.44 0.04 6.95
C SER A 88 -14.54 1.09 7.02
N LYS A 89 -14.36 2.04 7.95
CA LYS A 89 -15.17 3.24 8.14
C LYS A 89 -14.76 4.37 7.20
N CYS A 90 -13.50 4.41 6.79
CA CYS A 90 -12.95 5.44 5.91
C CYS A 90 -13.05 5.10 4.42
N ASN A 91 -13.12 3.83 4.04
CA ASN A 91 -13.12 3.39 2.64
C ASN A 91 -14.46 2.77 2.23
N ARG A 92 -15.51 3.60 2.22
CA ARG A 92 -16.90 3.14 2.03
C ARG A 92 -17.40 3.17 0.60
N LEU A 93 -16.80 4.00 -0.25
CA LEU A 93 -17.25 4.20 -1.63
C LEU A 93 -16.58 3.21 -2.58
N PHE A 94 -17.35 2.68 -3.54
CA PHE A 94 -16.86 1.79 -4.60
C PHE A 94 -16.16 0.51 -4.08
N LYS A 95 -16.64 -0.07 -2.96
CA LYS A 95 -16.02 -1.26 -2.34
C LYS A 95 -15.86 -2.41 -3.32
N GLU A 96 -16.90 -2.76 -4.07
CA GLU A 96 -16.83 -3.86 -5.03
C GLU A 96 -15.79 -3.63 -6.14
N VAL A 97 -15.66 -2.39 -6.63
CA VAL A 97 -14.65 -2.04 -7.65
C VAL A 97 -13.25 -2.15 -7.06
N LYS A 98 -13.04 -1.66 -5.83
CA LYS A 98 -11.76 -1.76 -5.12
C LYS A 98 -11.37 -3.21 -4.84
N LYS A 99 -12.33 -4.00 -4.35
CA LYS A 99 -12.18 -5.44 -4.14
C LYS A 99 -11.84 -6.18 -5.43
N ALA A 100 -12.51 -5.86 -6.54
CA ALA A 100 -12.23 -6.44 -7.85
C ALA A 100 -10.79 -6.16 -8.32
N ARG A 101 -10.21 -5.00 -7.99
CA ARG A 101 -8.79 -4.71 -8.29
C ARG A 101 -7.84 -5.63 -7.52
N ILE A 102 -8.09 -5.86 -6.23
CA ILE A 102 -7.28 -6.78 -5.42
C ILE A 102 -7.42 -8.22 -5.92
N ILE A 103 -8.64 -8.66 -6.23
CA ILE A 103 -8.90 -9.98 -6.80
C ILE A 103 -8.18 -10.14 -8.15
N LYS A 104 -8.20 -9.11 -9.01
CA LYS A 104 -7.46 -9.14 -10.28
C LYS A 104 -5.96 -9.34 -10.06
N LEU A 105 -5.35 -8.60 -9.13
CA LEU A 105 -3.93 -8.77 -8.79
C LEU A 105 -3.63 -10.18 -8.29
N ARG A 106 -4.46 -10.69 -7.37
CA ARG A 106 -4.35 -12.07 -6.87
C ARG A 106 -4.41 -13.09 -8.00
N ASN A 107 -5.42 -13.01 -8.87
CA ASN A 107 -5.64 -14.00 -9.94
C ASN A 107 -4.54 -13.99 -11.00
N LEU A 108 -3.84 -12.87 -11.17
CA LEU A 108 -2.70 -12.75 -12.09
C LEU A 108 -1.37 -13.20 -11.47
N GLY A 109 -1.37 -13.72 -10.24
CA GLY A 109 -0.14 -14.14 -9.53
C GLY A 109 0.75 -12.97 -9.10
N PHE A 110 0.26 -11.72 -9.17
CA PHE A 110 1.04 -10.52 -8.84
C PHE A 110 1.55 -10.57 -7.39
N ILE A 111 0.73 -11.07 -6.47
CA ILE A 111 1.03 -11.09 -5.05
C ILE A 111 2.16 -12.07 -4.75
N ASP A 112 2.10 -13.27 -5.33
CA ASP A 112 3.15 -14.28 -5.17
C ASP A 112 4.47 -13.80 -5.79
N GLU A 113 4.41 -13.21 -6.98
CA GLU A 113 5.57 -12.59 -7.65
C GLU A 113 6.18 -11.47 -6.80
N LEU A 114 5.36 -10.61 -6.19
CA LEU A 114 5.81 -9.52 -5.33
C LEU A 114 6.50 -10.06 -4.06
N ILE A 115 5.92 -11.07 -3.42
CA ILE A 115 6.49 -11.69 -2.21
C ILE A 115 7.84 -12.34 -2.53
N SER A 116 7.90 -13.16 -3.59
CA SER A 116 9.12 -13.89 -3.96
C SER A 116 10.26 -12.97 -4.40
N ASN A 117 9.96 -11.78 -4.90
CA ASN A 117 10.94 -10.86 -5.48
C ASN A 117 11.00 -9.50 -4.78
N LEU A 118 10.56 -9.43 -3.52
CA LEU A 118 10.42 -8.15 -2.79
C LEU A 118 11.73 -7.34 -2.75
N SER A 119 12.87 -8.01 -2.58
CA SER A 119 14.20 -7.38 -2.57
C SER A 119 14.64 -6.80 -3.92
N ILE A 120 14.13 -7.34 -5.03
CA ILE A 120 14.36 -6.80 -6.38
C ILE A 120 13.51 -5.55 -6.55
N TYR A 121 12.23 -5.63 -6.19
CA TYR A 121 11.29 -4.52 -6.33
C TYR A 121 11.60 -3.34 -5.41
N SER A 122 12.17 -3.56 -4.22
CA SER A 122 12.59 -2.48 -3.34
C SER A 122 13.81 -1.71 -3.87
N ARG A 123 14.64 -2.33 -4.71
CA ARG A 123 15.80 -1.70 -5.37
C ARG A 123 15.44 -1.07 -6.71
N ASP A 124 14.39 -1.58 -7.37
CA ASP A 124 13.91 -1.08 -8.66
C ASP A 124 12.38 -0.90 -8.64
N LEU A 125 11.96 0.25 -8.11
CA LEU A 125 10.55 0.63 -8.05
C LEU A 125 9.94 0.84 -9.45
N LYS A 126 10.75 1.11 -10.47
CA LYS A 126 10.25 1.24 -11.86
C LYS A 126 9.77 -0.11 -12.37
N ARG A 127 10.49 -1.19 -12.06
CA ARG A 127 10.07 -2.55 -12.40
C ARG A 127 8.77 -2.92 -11.68
N LEU A 128 8.65 -2.58 -10.40
CA LEU A 128 7.43 -2.78 -9.62
C LEU A 128 6.23 -2.03 -10.22
N TRP A 129 6.45 -0.76 -10.56
CA TRP A 129 5.43 0.09 -11.18
C TRP A 129 4.96 -0.48 -12.53
N LEU A 130 5.88 -0.92 -13.39
CA LEU A 130 5.54 -1.54 -14.68
C LEU A 130 4.73 -2.82 -14.50
N LEU A 131 5.12 -3.68 -13.56
CA LEU A 131 4.37 -4.88 -13.22
C LEU A 131 2.94 -4.51 -12.78
N LEU A 132 2.81 -3.58 -11.84
CA LEU A 132 1.51 -3.16 -11.30
C LEU A 132 0.60 -2.55 -12.37
N ALA A 133 1.14 -1.67 -13.22
CA ALA A 133 0.40 -1.02 -14.29
C ALA A 133 -0.11 -2.05 -15.32
N ASN A 134 0.75 -3.00 -15.72
CA ASN A 134 0.38 -4.07 -16.64
C ASN A 134 -0.69 -4.99 -16.02
N SER A 135 -0.54 -5.39 -14.75
CA SER A 135 -1.51 -6.25 -14.06
C SER A 135 -2.88 -5.57 -13.90
N LEU A 136 -2.91 -4.27 -13.64
CA LEU A 136 -4.17 -3.54 -13.51
C LEU A 136 -4.75 -3.09 -14.86
N GLY A 137 -3.97 -3.08 -15.93
CA GLY A 137 -4.36 -2.49 -17.22
C GLY A 137 -4.55 -0.97 -17.09
N SER A 138 -3.71 -0.32 -16.29
CA SER A 138 -3.78 1.11 -16.00
C SER A 138 -2.77 1.89 -16.85
N ASN A 139 -3.05 3.16 -17.07
CA ASN A 139 -2.13 4.05 -17.79
C ASN A 139 -0.83 4.28 -17.00
N LYS A 140 0.26 4.58 -17.70
CA LYS A 140 1.62 4.76 -17.17
C LYS A 140 1.99 6.24 -16.98
N ASP A 141 0.99 7.06 -16.68
CA ASP A 141 1.09 8.51 -16.56
C ASP A 141 1.17 8.95 -15.09
#